data_AF-A0A8T5Q0C1-F1
#
_entry.id   AF-A0A8T5Q0C1-F1
#
_cell.length_a   1.000
_cell.length_b   1.000
_cell.length_c   1.000
_cell.angle_alpha   90.00
_cell.angle_beta   90.00
_cell.angle_gamma   90.00
#
_symmetry.space_group_name_H-M   'P 1'
#
loop_
_entity.id
_entity.type
_entity.pdbx_description
1 polymer ?
#
loop_
_entity_poly.entity_id
_entity_poly.type
_entity_poly.pdbx_seq_one_letter_code
_entity_poly.pdbx_strand_id
1 'polypeptide(L)'
;MVHLAKRKPNLFEIILLTIGIALIVVGYITIHKMIAAEKVLSWELLQTTFLWLLMILMVILAAVNENMKEELRVVIENQVEEIKLLRWDIQKR
;
A
#
# COMPACT_ATOMS: atom_id res chain seq x y z
N MET A 1 17.96 -20.56 -5.49
CA MET A 1 18.24 -19.15 -5.80
C MET A 1 16.91 -18.49 -6.08
N VAL A 2 16.41 -17.65 -5.17
CA VAL A 2 15.17 -16.90 -5.37
C VAL A 2 15.43 -15.97 -6.56
N HIS A 3 14.88 -16.29 -7.72
CA HIS A 3 14.87 -15.36 -8.84
C HIS A 3 14.05 -14.16 -8.38
N LEU A 4 14.74 -13.07 -8.07
CA LEU A 4 14.17 -11.73 -8.00
C LEU A 4 13.71 -11.38 -9.42
N ALA A 5 12.59 -11.97 -9.85
CA ALA A 5 11.90 -11.57 -11.06
C ALA A 5 11.67 -10.07 -10.94
N LYS A 6 12.08 -9.30 -11.96
CA LYS A 6 11.83 -7.86 -12.01
C LYS A 6 10.34 -7.61 -11.80
N ARG A 7 9.94 -7.22 -10.58
CA ARG A 7 8.56 -6.93 -10.22
C ARG A 7 8.12 -5.70 -11.02
N LYS A 8 7.06 -5.85 -11.81
CA LYS A 8 6.44 -4.72 -12.51
C LYS A 8 5.44 -4.08 -11.56
N PRO A 9 5.38 -2.75 -11.47
CA PRO A 9 4.42 -2.09 -10.59
C PRO A 9 3.00 -2.47 -11.01
N ASN A 10 2.20 -2.90 -10.04
CA ASN A 10 0.81 -3.27 -10.29
C ASN A 10 -0.01 -2.00 -10.58
N LEU A 11 -1.11 -2.14 -11.33
CA LEU A 11 -2.05 -1.05 -11.58
C LEU A 11 -2.59 -0.46 -10.28
N PHE A 12 -2.78 -1.29 -9.25
CA PHE A 12 -3.14 -0.83 -7.91
C PHE A 12 -2.07 0.08 -7.30
N GLU A 13 -0.79 -0.28 -7.38
CA GLU A 13 0.31 0.52 -6.85
C GLU A 13 0.43 1.87 -7.56
N ILE A 14 0.24 1.89 -8.88
CA ILE A 14 0.27 3.13 -9.68
C ILE A 14 -0.88 4.06 -9.28
N ILE A 15 -2.10 3.53 -9.13
CA ILE A 15 -3.26 4.29 -8.69
C ILE A 15 -3.05 4.80 -7.26
N LEU A 16 -2.60 3.94 -6.36
CA LEU A 16 -2.38 4.28 -4.96
C LEU A 16 -1.29 5.34 -4.80
N LEU A 17 -0.21 5.26 -5.58
CA LEU A 17 0.84 6.28 -5.63
C LEU A 17 0.28 7.62 -6.09
N THR A 18 -0.52 7.62 -7.16
CA THR A 18 -1.15 8.83 -7.69
C THR A 18 -2.08 9.47 -6.66
N ILE A 19 -2.90 8.66 -5.98
CA ILE A 19 -3.79 9.12 -4.91
C ILE A 19 -2.95 9.66 -3.75
N GLY A 20 -1.89 8.98 -3.32
CA GLY A 20 -1.02 9.41 -2.24
C GLY A 20 -0.39 10.79 -2.49
N ILE A 21 0.09 11.03 -3.72
CA ILE A 21 0.63 12.34 -4.13
C ILE A 21 -0.47 13.40 -4.08
N ALA A 22 -1.65 13.12 -4.65
CA ALA A 22 -2.78 14.04 -4.62
C ALA A 22 -3.17 14.40 -3.17
N LEU A 23 -3.18 13.41 -2.27
CA LEU A 23 -3.52 13.55 -0.86
C LEU A 23 -2.52 14.45 -0.11
N ILE A 24 -1.21 14.32 -0.40
CA ILE A 24 -0.17 15.19 0.15
C ILE A 24 -0.38 16.63 -0.31
N VAL A 25 -0.57 16.85 -1.62
CA VAL A 25 -0.73 18.19 -2.20
C VAL A 25 -1.99 18.86 -1.69
N VAL A 26 -3.13 18.17 -1.73
CA VAL A 26 -4.43 18.72 -1.30
C VAL A 26 -4.42 19.00 0.19
N GLY A 27 -3.89 18.09 1.02
CA GLY A 27 -3.82 18.31 2.45
C GLY A 27 -2.92 19.49 2.83
N TYR A 28 -1.75 19.62 2.20
CA TYR A 28 -0.88 20.77 2.39
C TYR A 28 -1.59 22.09 2.06
N ILE A 29 -2.24 22.18 0.89
CA ILE A 29 -2.97 23.39 0.48
C ILE A 29 -4.10 23.71 1.47
N THR A 30 -4.83 22.69 1.92
CA THR A 30 -5.98 22.86 2.83
C THR A 30 -5.52 23.38 4.19
N ILE A 31 -4.52 22.74 4.79
CA ILE A 31 -3.98 23.14 6.10
C ILE A 31 -3.37 24.55 6.02
N HIS A 32 -2.62 24.84 4.94
CA HIS A 32 -2.02 26.16 4.76
C HIS A 32 -3.09 27.27 4.65
N LYS A 33 -4.18 27.02 3.91
CA LYS A 33 -5.31 27.96 3.82
C LYS A 33 -6.01 28.19 5.16
N MET A 34 -6.21 27.13 5.95
CA MET A 34 -6.83 27.25 7.28
C MET A 34 -5.95 28.06 8.24
N ILE A 35 -4.64 27.82 8.25
CA ILE A 35 -3.69 28.60 9.07
C ILE A 35 -3.70 30.08 8.67
N ALA A 36 -3.71 30.37 7.38
CA ALA A 36 -3.74 31.75 6.88
C ALA A 36 -5.04 32.49 7.24
N ALA A 37 -6.17 31.77 7.30
CA ALA A 37 -7.47 32.34 7.61
C ALA A 37 -7.64 32.62 9.12
N GLU A 38 -7.29 31.66 9.98
CA GLU A 38 -7.65 31.73 11.41
C GLU A 38 -6.57 32.37 12.27
N LYS A 39 -5.31 32.48 11.80
CA LYS A 39 -4.14 33.09 12.48
C LYS A 39 -3.82 32.57 13.90
N VAL A 40 -4.67 31.71 14.45
CA VAL A 40 -4.59 31.09 15.77
C VAL A 40 -4.80 29.60 15.58
N LEU A 41 -4.20 28.79 16.44
CA LEU A 41 -4.35 27.35 16.43
C LEU A 41 -5.77 27.00 16.91
N SER A 42 -6.65 26.65 15.97
CA SER A 42 -8.03 26.25 16.26
C SER A 42 -8.16 24.75 16.45
N TRP A 43 -9.25 24.34 17.11
CA TRP A 43 -9.59 22.93 17.26
C TRP A 43 -9.86 22.26 15.90
N GLU A 44 -10.46 22.99 14.97
CA GLU A 44 -10.76 22.51 13.62
C GLU A 44 -9.49 22.25 12.82
N LEU A 45 -8.48 23.11 12.95
CA LEU A 45 -7.17 22.92 12.33
C LEU A 45 -6.48 21.66 12.86
N LEU A 46 -6.52 21.44 14.18
CA LEU A 46 -5.95 20.25 14.81
C LEU A 46 -6.66 18.97 14.31
N GLN A 47 -7.99 18.96 14.34
CA GLN A 47 -8.78 17.83 13.87
C GLN A 47 -8.52 17.53 12.39
N THR A 48 -8.51 18.56 11.54
CA THR A 48 -8.27 18.43 10.09
C THR A 48 -6.87 17.87 9.82
N THR A 49 -5.86 18.40 10.51
CA THR A 49 -4.47 17.92 10.39
C THR A 49 -4.36 16.46 10.85
N PHE A 50 -5.01 16.10 11.95
CA PHE A 50 -5.01 14.73 12.46
C PHE A 50 -5.69 13.74 11.50
N LEU A 51 -6.86 14.11 10.95
CA LEU A 51 -7.55 13.30 9.94
C LEU A 51 -6.74 13.16 8.66
N TRP A 52 -6.04 14.21 8.24
CA TRP A 52 -5.14 14.15 7.08
C TRP A 52 -3.98 13.17 7.31
N LEU A 53 -3.35 13.20 8.47
CA LEU A 53 -2.31 12.23 8.83
C LEU A 53 -2.85 10.79 8.88
N LEU A 54 -4.07 10.60 9.41
CA LEU A 54 -4.76 9.31 9.39
C LEU A 54 -4.99 8.81 7.97
N MET A 55 -5.38 9.69 7.05
CA MET A 55 -5.54 9.32 5.64
C MET A 55 -4.20 8.88 5.01
N ILE A 56 -3.10 9.58 5.29
CA ILE A 56 -1.77 9.16 4.84
C ILE A 56 -1.43 7.76 5.38
N LEU A 57 -1.68 7.53 6.67
CA LEU A 57 -1.46 6.23 7.30
C LEU A 57 -2.27 5.12 6.60
N MET A 58 -3.55 5.37 6.29
CA MET A 58 -4.40 4.40 5.60
C MET A 58 -3.88 4.06 4.21
N VAL A 59 -3.34 5.04 3.47
CA VAL A 59 -2.70 4.79 2.16
C VAL A 59 -1.47 3.90 2.32
N ILE A 60 -0.63 4.17 3.31
CA ILE A 60 0.56 3.34 3.59
C ILE A 60 0.13 1.90 3.94
N LEU A 61 -0.86 1.74 4.81
CA LEU A 61 -1.37 0.41 5.18
C LEU A 61 -1.95 -0.34 3.97
N ALA A 62 -2.64 0.35 3.06
CA ALA A 62 -3.14 -0.24 1.83
C ALA A 62 -2.00 -0.72 0.93
N ALA A 63 -0.92 0.06 0.79
CA ALA A 63 0.27 -0.32 0.03
C ALA A 63 0.93 -1.59 0.59
N VAL A 64 1.14 -1.64 1.91
CA VAL A 64 1.75 -2.78 2.60
C VAL A 64 0.89 -4.02 2.44
N ASN A 65 -0.43 -3.89 2.59
CA ASN A 65 -1.36 -5.01 2.47
C ASN A 65 -1.39 -5.58 1.04
N GLU A 66 -1.34 -4.73 0.01
CA GLU A 66 -1.26 -5.21 -1.38
C GLU A 66 0.05 -5.97 -1.62
N ASN A 67 1.19 -5.43 -1.15
CA ASN A 67 2.47 -6.11 -1.28
C ASN A 67 2.46 -7.49 -0.59
N MET A 68 1.89 -7.56 0.63
CA MET A 68 1.77 -8.81 1.38
C MET A 68 0.89 -9.85 0.65
N LYS A 69 -0.18 -9.42 -0.02
CA LYS A 69 -1.02 -10.33 -0.83
C LYS A 69 -0.27 -10.92 -2.01
N GLU A 70 0.56 -10.12 -2.69
CA GLU A 70 1.35 -10.61 -3.82
C GLU A 70 2.42 -11.60 -3.36
N GLU A 71 3.12 -11.31 -2.26
CA GLU A 71 4.09 -12.24 -1.66
C GLU A 71 3.41 -13.55 -1.24
N LEU A 72 2.26 -13.46 -0.58
CA LEU A 72 1.51 -14.65 -0.15
C LEU A 72 1.07 -15.50 -1.34
N ARG A 73 0.65 -14.88 -2.45
CA ARG A 73 0.29 -15.58 -3.68
C ARG A 73 1.48 -16.38 -4.24
N VAL A 74 2.67 -15.77 -4.29
CA VAL A 74 3.89 -16.46 -4.77
C VAL A 74 4.23 -17.65 -3.88
N VAL A 75 4.11 -17.50 -2.56
CA VAL A 75 4.35 -18.61 -1.62
C VAL A 75 3.37 -19.77 -1.87
N ILE A 76 2.08 -19.47 -2.06
CA ILE A 76 1.06 -20.49 -2.36
C ILE A 76 1.34 -21.19 -3.69
N GLU A 77 1.66 -20.44 -4.74
CA GLU A 77 1.97 -21.01 -6.07
C GLU A 77 3.16 -21.99 -5.99
N ASN A 78 4.22 -21.61 -5.28
CA ASN A 78 5.38 -22.49 -5.04
C ASN A 78 5.01 -23.74 -4.24
N GLN A 79 4.21 -23.61 -3.18
CA GLN A 79 3.76 -24.76 -2.37
C GLN A 79 2.91 -25.74 -3.20
N VAL A 80 2.03 -25.22 -4.06
CA VAL A 80 1.20 -26.07 -4.95
C VAL A 80 2.07 -26.81 -5.96
N GLU A 81 3.09 -26.16 -6.52
CA GLU A 81 4.03 -26.79 -7.44
C GLU A 81 4.84 -27.90 -6.74
N GLU A 82 5.34 -27.64 -5.54
CA GLU A 82 6.06 -28.63 -4.72
C GLU A 82 5.18 -29.86 -4.43
N ILE A 83 3.93 -29.67 -4.01
CA ILE A 83 2.98 -30.77 -3.77
C ILE A 83 2.72 -31.57 -5.04
N LYS A 84 2.62 -30.92 -6.20
CA LYS A 84 2.46 -31.62 -7.49
C LYS A 84 3.70 -32.49 -7.75
N LEU A 85 4.91 -31.94 -7.66
CA LEU A 85 6.14 -32.70 -7.89
C LEU A 85 6.22 -33.93 -6.96
N LEU A 86 5.93 -33.77 -5.67
CA LEU A 86 5.88 -34.87 -4.70
C LEU A 86 4.86 -35.96 -5.10
N ARG A 87 3.66 -35.56 -5.55
CA ARG A 87 2.64 -36.52 -6.01
C ARG A 87 3.12 -37.31 -7.23
N TRP A 88 3.80 -36.67 -8.17
CA TRP A 88 4.35 -37.34 -9.37
C TRP A 88 5.43 -38.36 -9.00
N ASP A 89 6.29 -38.04 -8.04
CA ASP A 89 7.34 -38.96 -7.58
C ASP A 89 6.78 -40.18 -6.85
N ILE A 90 5.69 -40.01 -6.09
CA ILE A 90 4.97 -41.13 -5.45
C ILE A 90 4.34 -42.05 -6.51
N GLN A 91 3.75 -41.49 -7.58
CA GLN A 91 3.09 -42.31 -8.62
C GLN A 91 4.05 -43.08 -9.52
N LYS A 92 5.33 -42.68 -9.59
CA LYS A 92 6.36 -43.38 -10.38
C LYS A 92 7.04 -44.54 -9.64
N ARG A 93 6.77 -44.70 -8.35
CA ARG A 93 7.21 -45.84 -7.53
C ARG A 93 6.12 -46.91 -7.48
#